data_AF-A0A3D3X706-F1
#
_entry.id   AF-A0A3D3X706-F1
#
_cell.length_a   1.000
_cell.length_b   1.000
_cell.length_c   1.000
_cell.angle_alpha   90.00
_cell.angle_beta   90.00
_cell.angle_gamma   90.00
#
_symmetry.space_group_name_H-M   'P 1'
#
loop_
_entity.id
_entity.type
_entity.pdbx_description
1 polymer ?
#
loop_
_entity_poly.entity_id
_entity_poly.type
_entity_poly.pdbx_seq_one_letter_code
_entity_poly.pdbx_strand_id
1 'polypeptide(L)'
;MTVDLDLCNGCSACVVACYSENNIPVVGKIRTAIGREMSWIRMERYIEGYGDDFEVRFAPMMCQQCSNAGCESVCPVYATYHNPEGLNAMIYNRCVGTRYCSNNCAYKVRRFNWFNYEFPAPLDQQLNSTITTRSVGVMEKCNFCQHRLVAAKHEATNLGRDLKDGEVLTACQQTCPTKAISFGNLMDENSQVAKKAKNNDKDHRDRQYEVLAELNYQPAVTYLKKVNTRVAGGDKGGHKTSHG
;
A
#
# COMPACT_ATOMS: atom_id res chain seq x y z
N MET A 1 -3.34 1.60 8.57
CA MET A 1 -1.99 1.02 8.31
C MET A 1 -0.97 2.15 8.40
N THR A 2 0.24 1.91 8.90
CA THR A 2 1.33 2.89 8.85
C THR A 2 2.53 2.37 8.07
N VAL A 3 3.24 3.27 7.40
CA VAL A 3 4.47 2.97 6.64
C VAL A 3 5.57 3.92 7.08
N ASP A 4 6.61 3.41 7.73
CA ASP A 4 7.80 4.19 8.08
C ASP A 4 8.78 4.24 6.90
N LEU A 5 8.89 5.40 6.26
CA LEU A 5 9.77 5.60 5.11
C LEU A 5 11.24 5.72 5.51
N ASP A 6 11.54 5.96 6.78
CA ASP A 6 12.91 5.99 7.30
C ASP A 6 13.52 4.58 7.30
N LEU A 7 12.68 3.58 7.60
CA LEU A 7 13.06 2.17 7.63
C LEU A 7 12.95 1.49 6.26
N CYS A 8 12.33 2.14 5.26
CA CYS A 8 12.11 1.54 3.95
C CYS A 8 13.36 1.63 3.07
N ASN A 9 14.00 0.48 2.82
CA ASN A 9 15.19 0.38 1.97
C ASN A 9 14.89 -0.01 0.51
N GLY A 10 13.62 -0.09 0.10
CA GLY A 10 13.25 -0.42 -1.27
C GLY A 10 13.45 -1.89 -1.69
N CYS A 11 13.68 -2.82 -0.75
CA CYS A 11 13.95 -4.24 -1.05
C CYS A 11 12.87 -4.99 -1.85
N SER A 12 11.67 -4.42 -1.99
CA SER A 12 10.54 -4.97 -2.76
C SER A 12 10.03 -6.36 -2.30
N ALA A 13 10.45 -6.85 -1.13
CA ALA A 13 9.91 -8.08 -0.52
C ALA A 13 8.39 -8.00 -0.32
N CYS A 14 7.88 -6.83 0.07
CA CYS A 14 6.44 -6.57 0.22
C CYS A 14 5.65 -6.71 -1.09
N VAL A 15 6.29 -6.45 -2.23
CA VAL A 15 5.70 -6.66 -3.56
C VAL A 15 5.53 -8.15 -3.82
N VAL A 16 6.61 -8.91 -3.71
CA VAL A 16 6.60 -10.37 -3.95
C VAL A 16 5.64 -11.08 -3.00
N ALA A 17 5.63 -10.72 -1.72
CA ALA A 17 4.70 -11.31 -0.76
C ALA A 17 3.23 -11.00 -1.11
N CYS A 18 2.94 -9.80 -1.62
CA CYS A 18 1.59 -9.48 -2.07
C CYS A 18 1.17 -10.31 -3.29
N TYR A 19 2.11 -10.57 -4.22
CA TYR A 19 1.90 -11.46 -5.36
C TYR A 19 1.55 -12.88 -4.92
N SER A 20 2.38 -13.45 -4.04
CA SER A 20 2.20 -14.81 -3.52
C SER A 20 0.93 -14.95 -2.70
N GLU A 21 0.63 -13.98 -1.84
CA GLU A 21 -0.50 -14.06 -0.90
C GLU A 21 -1.85 -13.92 -1.61
N ASN A 22 -1.91 -13.05 -2.62
CA ASN A 22 -3.15 -12.64 -3.24
C ASN A 22 -3.31 -13.20 -4.65
N ASN A 23 -2.65 -14.29 -5.01
CA ASN A 23 -2.78 -14.95 -6.31
C ASN A 23 -2.66 -13.99 -7.51
N ILE A 24 -1.75 -13.01 -7.42
CA ILE A 24 -1.60 -12.00 -8.46
C ILE A 24 -0.84 -12.62 -9.64
N PRO A 25 -1.35 -12.53 -10.87
CA PRO A 25 -0.67 -13.12 -12.02
C PRO A 25 0.57 -12.34 -12.43
N VAL A 26 1.60 -13.04 -12.89
CA VAL A 26 2.80 -12.44 -13.48
C VAL A 26 2.50 -11.99 -14.91
N VAL A 27 2.95 -10.78 -15.26
CA VAL A 27 2.72 -10.18 -16.57
C VAL A 27 4.03 -10.15 -17.35
N GLY A 28 3.99 -10.63 -18.60
CA GLY A 28 5.16 -10.67 -19.47
C GLY A 28 5.71 -9.28 -19.83
N LYS A 29 7.00 -9.24 -20.18
CA LYS A 29 7.80 -8.01 -20.44
C LYS A 29 7.06 -6.96 -21.31
N ILE A 30 6.51 -7.37 -22.45
CA ILE A 30 5.87 -6.45 -23.41
C ILE A 30 4.65 -5.76 -22.79
N ARG A 31 3.84 -6.50 -22.01
CA ARG A 31 2.63 -5.96 -21.38
C ARG A 31 2.98 -5.08 -20.18
N THR A 32 4.00 -5.44 -19.42
CA THR A 32 4.53 -4.59 -18.34
C THR A 32 5.09 -3.27 -18.89
N ALA A 33 5.80 -3.30 -20.02
CA ALA A 33 6.37 -2.10 -20.65
C ALA A 33 5.31 -1.06 -21.06
N ILE A 34 4.07 -1.48 -21.33
CA ILE A 34 2.94 -0.59 -21.65
C ILE A 34 2.07 -0.27 -20.41
N GLY A 35 2.57 -0.50 -19.19
CA GLY A 35 1.91 -0.13 -17.93
C GLY A 35 0.72 -1.02 -17.56
N ARG A 36 0.78 -2.31 -17.91
CA ARG A 36 -0.26 -3.30 -17.55
C ARG A 36 0.23 -4.33 -16.54
N GLU A 37 1.14 -3.94 -15.65
CA GLU A 37 1.56 -4.76 -14.53
C GLU A 37 0.40 -5.00 -13.56
N MET A 38 0.36 -6.18 -12.93
CA MET A 38 -0.69 -6.52 -11.97
C MET A 38 -0.29 -6.26 -10.51
N SER A 39 0.73 -5.43 -10.25
CA SER A 39 1.20 -5.21 -8.88
C SER A 39 0.24 -4.35 -8.05
N TRP A 40 -0.22 -4.87 -6.92
CA TRP A 40 -1.09 -4.17 -5.96
C TRP A 40 -0.35 -3.22 -5.01
N ILE A 41 0.96 -3.40 -4.89
CA ILE A 41 1.87 -2.53 -4.16
C ILE A 41 3.04 -2.21 -5.08
N ARG A 42 3.24 -0.94 -5.41
CA ARG A 42 4.33 -0.45 -6.25
C ARG A 42 5.39 0.16 -5.34
N MET A 43 6.64 -0.27 -5.50
CA MET A 43 7.76 0.45 -4.89
C MET A 43 8.09 1.65 -5.77
N GLU A 44 7.84 2.87 -5.29
CA GLU A 44 8.19 4.09 -6.01
C GLU A 44 9.56 4.56 -5.58
N ARG A 45 10.37 4.93 -6.57
CA ARG A 45 11.69 5.48 -6.36
C ARG A 45 11.69 6.94 -6.79
N TYR A 46 11.90 7.83 -5.85
CA TYR A 46 12.07 9.26 -6.08
C TYR A 46 13.55 9.62 -5.96
N ILE A 47 14.04 10.45 -6.87
CA ILE A 47 15.39 11.01 -6.83
C ILE A 47 15.21 12.49 -6.53
N GLU A 48 15.74 12.93 -5.40
CA GLU A 48 15.75 14.33 -4.98
C GLU A 48 17.17 14.87 -5.04
N GLY A 49 17.36 16.08 -5.57
CA GLY A 49 18.68 16.68 -5.78
C GLY A 49 19.15 16.64 -7.23
N TYR A 50 20.35 17.17 -7.48
CA TYR A 50 20.92 17.36 -8.82
C TYR A 50 22.40 16.99 -8.85
N GLY A 51 22.87 16.43 -9.98
CA GLY A 51 24.27 16.04 -10.15
C GLY A 51 24.66 14.91 -9.18
N ASP A 52 25.81 15.05 -8.53
CA ASP A 52 26.33 14.08 -7.56
C ASP A 52 25.72 14.22 -6.16
N ASP A 53 25.03 15.34 -5.87
CA ASP A 53 24.30 15.54 -4.61
C ASP A 53 22.82 15.19 -4.80
N PHE A 54 22.54 13.88 -4.85
CA PHE A 54 21.19 13.35 -4.86
C PHE A 54 20.93 12.38 -3.70
N GLU A 55 19.66 12.21 -3.40
CA GLU A 55 19.15 11.19 -2.51
C GLU A 55 18.07 10.37 -3.22
N VAL A 56 18.09 9.06 -2.98
CA VAL A 56 17.04 8.16 -3.41
C VAL A 56 16.09 7.90 -2.25
N ARG A 57 14.81 8.19 -2.45
CA ARG A 57 13.72 7.84 -1.53
C ARG A 57 12.85 6.74 -2.10
N PHE A 58 12.42 5.82 -1.23
CA PHE A 58 11.51 4.75 -1.58
C PHE A 58 10.18 4.94 -0.89
N ALA A 59 9.08 4.93 -1.65
CA ALA A 59 7.73 5.00 -1.13
C ALA A 59 6.91 3.82 -1.65
N PRO A 60 6.55 2.84 -0.81
CA PRO A 60 5.66 1.76 -1.24
C PRO A 60 4.23 2.29 -1.35
N MET A 61 3.73 2.40 -2.58
CA MET A 61 2.38 2.86 -2.88
C MET A 61 1.45 1.69 -3.15
N MET A 62 0.36 1.63 -2.38
CA MET A 62 -0.68 0.61 -2.48
C MET A 62 -2.07 1.28 -2.43
N CYS A 63 -3.15 0.49 -2.42
CA CYS A 63 -4.46 1.05 -2.11
C CYS A 63 -4.47 1.64 -0.69
N GLN A 64 -4.79 2.92 -0.61
CA GLN A 64 -4.79 3.67 0.65
C GLN A 64 -6.05 3.41 1.50
N GLN A 65 -7.02 2.62 1.01
CA GLN A 65 -8.34 2.39 1.63
C GLN A 65 -8.99 3.70 2.11
N CYS A 66 -9.12 4.65 1.19
CA CYS A 66 -9.66 5.99 1.43
C CYS A 66 -11.08 5.95 2.00
N SER A 67 -11.36 6.61 3.13
CA SER A 67 -12.72 6.73 3.69
C SER A 67 -13.66 7.47 2.74
N ASN A 68 -13.19 8.54 2.11
CA ASN A 68 -13.89 9.23 1.03
C ASN A 68 -13.42 8.67 -0.32
N ALA A 69 -13.70 7.40 -0.63
CA ALA A 69 -13.16 6.77 -1.82
C ALA A 69 -13.83 7.25 -3.13
N GLY A 70 -13.16 8.13 -3.87
CA GLY A 70 -13.61 8.50 -5.22
C GLY A 70 -13.76 7.31 -6.17
N CYS A 71 -12.97 6.24 -5.98
CA CYS A 71 -13.08 5.03 -6.81
C CYS A 71 -14.36 4.20 -6.57
N GLU A 72 -15.13 4.47 -5.51
CA GLU A 72 -16.40 3.79 -5.24
C GLU A 72 -17.58 4.41 -5.95
N SER A 73 -17.75 5.73 -5.84
CA SER A 73 -18.88 6.47 -6.39
C SER A 73 -19.00 6.36 -7.92
N VAL A 74 -17.91 6.00 -8.60
CA VAL A 74 -17.86 5.86 -10.06
C VAL A 74 -18.13 4.44 -10.56
N CYS A 75 -18.35 3.46 -9.68
CA CYS A 75 -18.63 2.09 -10.08
C CYS A 75 -20.14 1.89 -10.33
N PRO A 76 -20.60 1.70 -11.58
CA PRO A 76 -22.03 1.64 -11.90
C PRO A 76 -22.74 0.40 -11.34
N VAL A 77 -21.99 -0.63 -10.95
CA VAL A 77 -22.52 -1.93 -10.48
C VAL A 77 -22.21 -2.20 -9.03
N TYR A 78 -21.66 -1.23 -8.29
CA TYR A 78 -21.28 -1.36 -6.88
C TYR A 78 -20.34 -2.55 -6.61
N ALA A 79 -19.39 -2.81 -7.52
CA ALA A 79 -18.32 -3.80 -7.30
C ALA A 79 -17.29 -3.32 -6.26
N THR A 80 -17.36 -2.07 -5.84
CA THR A 80 -16.48 -1.44 -4.86
C THR A 80 -17.32 -0.71 -3.83
N TYR A 81 -17.11 -0.99 -2.55
CA TYR A 81 -17.86 -0.38 -1.44
C TYR A 81 -17.05 -0.44 -0.15
N HIS A 82 -17.36 0.42 0.82
CA HIS A 82 -16.80 0.30 2.17
C HIS A 82 -17.48 -0.81 2.96
N ASN A 83 -16.68 -1.73 3.49
CA ASN A 83 -17.18 -2.70 4.46
C ASN A 83 -17.30 -2.08 5.87
N PRO A 84 -17.97 -2.76 6.83
CA PRO A 84 -18.10 -2.25 8.20
C PRO A 84 -16.77 -2.00 8.94
N GLU A 85 -15.68 -2.62 8.48
CA GLU A 85 -14.33 -2.42 9.05
C GLU A 85 -13.61 -1.20 8.47
N GLY A 86 -14.28 -0.41 7.62
CA GLY A 86 -13.69 0.74 6.94
C GLY A 86 -12.73 0.39 5.81
N LEU A 87 -12.68 -0.86 5.37
CA LEU A 87 -11.90 -1.26 4.19
C LEU A 87 -12.72 -1.01 2.93
N ASN A 88 -12.08 -0.42 1.92
CA ASN A 88 -12.62 -0.41 0.58
C ASN A 88 -12.58 -1.85 0.05
N ALA A 89 -13.71 -2.52 -0.07
CA ALA A 89 -13.81 -3.88 -0.60
C ALA A 89 -13.85 -3.84 -2.14
N MET A 90 -13.21 -4.82 -2.79
CA MET A 90 -13.32 -5.04 -4.24
C MET A 90 -13.94 -6.42 -4.45
N ILE A 91 -15.17 -6.44 -4.96
CA ILE A 91 -15.91 -7.67 -5.24
C ILE A 91 -15.68 -8.05 -6.70
N TYR A 92 -14.78 -9.00 -6.90
CA TYR A 92 -14.26 -9.36 -8.22
C TYR A 92 -15.34 -9.83 -9.19
N ASN A 93 -16.25 -10.71 -8.75
CA ASN A 93 -17.33 -11.28 -9.57
C ASN A 93 -18.43 -10.26 -9.93
N ARG A 94 -18.52 -9.12 -9.23
CA ARG A 94 -19.46 -8.05 -9.55
C ARG A 94 -18.90 -7.07 -10.58
N CYS A 95 -17.59 -7.07 -10.81
CA CYS A 95 -16.93 -6.14 -11.70
C CYS A 95 -17.26 -6.44 -13.17
N VAL A 96 -17.88 -5.48 -13.87
CA VAL A 96 -18.18 -5.57 -15.32
C VAL A 96 -17.12 -4.90 -16.20
N GLY A 97 -15.97 -4.53 -15.63
CA GLY A 97 -14.80 -4.10 -16.40
C GLY A 97 -14.83 -2.69 -17.02
N THR A 98 -15.66 -1.78 -16.48
CA THR A 98 -15.74 -0.37 -16.96
C THR A 98 -14.46 0.43 -16.77
N ARG A 99 -13.58 0.01 -15.84
CA ARG A 99 -12.28 0.62 -15.52
C ARG A 99 -12.30 2.04 -14.96
N TYR A 100 -13.46 2.67 -14.82
CA TYR A 100 -13.54 4.07 -14.38
C TYR A 100 -13.04 4.29 -12.94
N CYS A 101 -13.17 3.27 -12.08
CA CYS A 101 -12.61 3.27 -10.73
C CYS A 101 -11.08 3.42 -10.68
N SER A 102 -10.35 3.03 -11.74
CA SER A 102 -8.92 3.30 -11.86
C SER A 102 -8.64 4.76 -12.20
N ASN A 103 -9.41 5.34 -13.13
CA ASN A 103 -9.26 6.74 -13.53
C ASN A 103 -9.49 7.67 -12.33
N ASN A 104 -10.55 7.43 -11.55
CA ASN A 104 -10.88 8.27 -10.39
C ASN A 104 -10.00 8.01 -9.15
N CYS A 105 -9.18 6.94 -9.16
CA CYS A 105 -8.22 6.71 -8.11
C CYS A 105 -7.00 7.61 -8.31
N ALA A 106 -6.77 8.59 -7.43
CA ALA A 106 -5.63 9.51 -7.51
C ALA A 106 -4.27 8.77 -7.53
N TYR A 107 -4.15 7.69 -6.75
CA TYR A 107 -2.91 6.92 -6.65
C TYR A 107 -2.67 5.93 -7.80
N LYS A 108 -3.69 5.68 -8.65
CA LYS A 108 -3.62 4.70 -9.75
C LYS A 108 -3.13 3.32 -9.29
N VAL A 109 -3.72 2.82 -8.21
CA VAL A 109 -3.39 1.53 -7.55
C VAL A 109 -4.46 0.45 -7.76
N ARG A 110 -5.38 0.68 -8.69
CA ARG A 110 -6.33 -0.30 -9.22
C ARG A 110 -5.73 -0.94 -10.47
N ARG A 111 -5.62 -2.27 -10.51
CA ARG A 111 -5.02 -3.04 -11.62
C ARG A 111 -6.08 -3.83 -12.35
N PHE A 112 -6.08 -3.76 -13.67
CA PHE A 112 -7.11 -4.37 -14.50
C PHE A 112 -6.60 -5.65 -15.16
N ASN A 113 -7.37 -6.74 -15.05
CA ASN A 113 -7.08 -7.97 -15.78
C ASN A 113 -7.41 -7.81 -17.26
N TRP A 114 -6.40 -7.47 -18.05
CA TRP A 114 -6.53 -7.31 -19.51
C TRP A 114 -6.67 -8.62 -20.26
N PHE A 115 -6.14 -9.70 -19.70
CA PHE A 115 -6.05 -11.01 -20.35
C PHE A 115 -6.49 -12.09 -19.37
N ASN A 116 -6.76 -13.28 -19.90
CA ASN A 116 -6.88 -14.46 -19.06
C ASN A 116 -5.47 -14.91 -18.68
N TYR A 117 -5.11 -14.79 -17.40
CA TYR A 117 -3.83 -15.23 -16.90
C TYR A 117 -3.96 -16.66 -16.38
N GLU A 118 -3.13 -17.55 -16.90
CA GLU A 118 -3.12 -18.95 -16.53
C GLU A 118 -1.95 -19.25 -15.57
N PHE A 119 -2.20 -20.15 -14.63
CA PHE A 119 -1.18 -20.71 -13.75
C PHE A 119 -0.94 -22.15 -14.22
N PRO A 120 0.04 -22.39 -15.12
CA PRO A 120 0.28 -23.73 -15.66
C PRO A 120 0.82 -24.65 -14.55
N ALA A 121 0.50 -25.94 -14.64
CA ALA A 121 1.02 -26.92 -13.68
C ALA A 121 2.57 -26.93 -13.70
N PRO A 122 3.24 -26.93 -12.52
CA PRO A 122 2.71 -27.05 -11.16
C PRO A 122 2.48 -25.72 -10.41
N LEU A 123 2.50 -24.57 -11.09
CA LEU A 123 2.36 -23.25 -10.44
C LEU A 123 0.95 -23.01 -9.87
N ASP A 124 -0.05 -23.72 -10.37
CA ASP A 124 -1.41 -23.75 -9.82
C ASP A 124 -1.43 -24.23 -8.35
N GLN A 125 -0.50 -25.09 -7.95
CA GLN A 125 -0.39 -25.59 -6.57
C GLN A 125 0.10 -24.53 -5.57
N GLN A 126 0.64 -23.41 -6.06
CA GLN A 126 1.12 -22.30 -5.21
C GLN A 126 0.00 -21.32 -4.85
N LEU A 127 -1.19 -21.47 -5.44
CA LEU A 127 -2.30 -20.56 -5.25
C LEU A 127 -2.86 -20.69 -3.83
N ASN A 128 -3.07 -19.55 -3.19
CA ASN A 128 -3.73 -19.44 -1.92
C ASN A 128 -5.23 -19.76 -2.07
N SER A 129 -5.71 -20.81 -1.40
CA SER A 129 -7.11 -21.26 -1.46
C SER A 129 -8.10 -20.32 -0.76
N THR A 130 -7.63 -19.43 0.10
CA THR A 130 -8.48 -18.51 0.88
C THR A 130 -8.90 -17.25 0.11
N ILE A 131 -8.33 -17.03 -1.07
CA ILE A 131 -8.65 -15.88 -1.93
C ILE A 131 -8.90 -16.34 -3.36
N THR A 132 -9.88 -15.72 -4.01
CA THR A 132 -10.26 -16.06 -5.38
C THR A 132 -9.17 -15.69 -6.38
N THR A 133 -8.93 -16.56 -7.35
CA THR A 133 -8.27 -16.18 -8.61
C THR A 133 -9.24 -15.36 -9.46
N ARG A 134 -8.71 -14.43 -10.26
CA ARG A 134 -9.55 -13.49 -11.02
C ARG A 134 -9.53 -13.85 -12.49
N SER A 135 -10.67 -13.65 -13.13
CA SER A 135 -10.84 -13.76 -14.57
C SER A 135 -10.47 -12.45 -15.28
N VAL A 136 -10.36 -12.54 -16.60
CA VAL A 136 -10.25 -11.37 -17.48
C VAL A 136 -11.41 -10.39 -17.25
N GLY A 137 -11.15 -9.10 -17.42
CA GLY A 137 -12.19 -8.06 -17.35
C GLY A 137 -12.48 -7.54 -15.95
N VAL A 138 -11.74 -7.98 -14.93
CA VAL A 138 -11.97 -7.61 -13.53
C VAL A 138 -10.89 -6.68 -13.00
N MET A 139 -11.29 -5.70 -12.20
CA MET A 139 -10.37 -4.82 -11.48
C MET A 139 -9.92 -5.45 -10.15
N GLU A 140 -8.67 -5.22 -9.80
CA GLU A 140 -8.05 -5.63 -8.56
C GLU A 140 -7.39 -4.46 -7.85
N LYS A 141 -7.10 -4.62 -6.57
CA LYS A 141 -6.34 -3.68 -5.76
C LYS A 141 -5.91 -4.34 -4.45
N CYS A 142 -4.96 -3.74 -3.75
CA CYS A 142 -4.68 -4.10 -2.36
C CYS A 142 -5.98 -4.04 -1.52
N ASN A 143 -6.25 -5.10 -0.79
CA ASN A 143 -7.41 -5.28 0.10
C ASN A 143 -6.99 -5.43 1.57
N PHE A 144 -5.76 -5.03 1.92
CA PHE A 144 -5.15 -5.26 3.24
C PHE A 144 -5.18 -6.73 3.69
N CYS A 145 -5.03 -7.67 2.74
CA CYS A 145 -5.08 -9.11 3.01
C CYS A 145 -6.36 -9.49 3.77
N GLN A 146 -7.52 -9.00 3.31
CA GLN A 146 -8.83 -9.18 3.94
C GLN A 146 -9.11 -10.63 4.35
N HIS A 147 -8.69 -11.62 3.57
CA HIS A 147 -8.86 -13.03 3.90
C HIS A 147 -8.16 -13.45 5.21
N ARG A 148 -6.98 -12.89 5.50
CA ARG A 148 -6.29 -13.07 6.81
C ARG A 148 -7.05 -12.41 7.95
N LEU A 149 -7.58 -11.21 7.71
CA LEU A 149 -8.39 -10.49 8.70
C LEU A 149 -9.66 -11.26 9.06
N VAL A 150 -10.37 -11.77 8.05
CA VAL A 150 -11.58 -12.58 8.22
C VAL A 150 -11.28 -13.85 9.00
N ALA A 151 -10.22 -14.59 8.63
CA ALA A 151 -9.82 -15.81 9.32
C ALA A 151 -9.51 -15.57 10.81
N ALA A 152 -8.68 -14.57 11.12
CA ALA A 152 -8.34 -14.25 12.50
C ALA A 152 -9.55 -13.74 13.31
N LYS A 153 -10.45 -12.99 12.67
CA LYS A 153 -11.70 -12.54 13.31
C LYS A 153 -12.59 -13.73 13.68
N HIS A 154 -12.72 -14.72 12.78
CA HIS A 154 -13.45 -15.95 13.08
C HIS A 154 -12.82 -16.73 14.25
N GLU A 155 -11.49 -16.84 14.28
CA GLU A 155 -10.79 -17.50 15.39
C GLU A 155 -11.01 -16.77 16.73
N ALA A 156 -10.88 -15.44 16.75
CA ALA A 156 -11.14 -14.63 17.93
C ALA A 156 -12.60 -14.77 18.41
N THR A 157 -13.56 -14.75 17.47
CA THR A 157 -14.99 -14.95 17.76
C THR A 157 -15.25 -16.33 18.36
N ASN A 158 -14.62 -17.39 17.85
CA ASN A 158 -14.74 -18.75 18.39
C ASN A 158 -14.18 -18.86 19.82
N LEU A 159 -13.21 -18.01 20.17
CA LEU A 159 -12.65 -17.90 21.52
C LEU A 159 -13.44 -16.95 22.44
N GLY A 160 -14.54 -16.36 21.95
CA GLY A 160 -15.40 -15.46 22.73
C GLY A 160 -14.75 -14.11 23.06
N ARG A 161 -13.79 -13.64 22.24
CA ARG A 161 -13.06 -12.39 22.46
C ARG A 161 -12.89 -11.60 21.17
N ASP A 162 -12.54 -10.33 21.31
CA ASP A 162 -12.14 -9.50 20.19
C ASP A 162 -10.73 -9.82 19.69
N LEU A 163 -10.47 -9.38 18.45
CA LEU A 163 -9.18 -9.49 17.78
C LEU A 163 -8.16 -8.56 18.47
N LYS A 164 -7.00 -9.11 18.84
CA LYS A 164 -5.93 -8.34 19.48
C LYS A 164 -4.93 -7.81 18.45
N ASP A 165 -4.25 -6.72 18.80
CA ASP A 165 -3.16 -6.19 17.97
C ASP A 165 -2.07 -7.24 17.75
N GLY A 166 -1.57 -7.35 16.52
CA GLY A 166 -0.58 -8.35 16.12
C GLY A 166 -1.12 -9.74 15.77
N GLU A 167 -2.40 -10.05 16.01
CA GLU A 167 -2.99 -11.35 15.59
C GLU A 167 -3.21 -11.43 14.07
N VAL A 168 -3.38 -10.28 13.40
CA VAL A 168 -3.42 -10.19 11.93
C VAL A 168 -2.18 -9.49 11.43
N LEU A 169 -1.35 -10.26 10.72
CA LEU A 169 -0.22 -9.73 9.97
C LEU A 169 -0.53 -9.83 8.47
N THR A 170 -0.54 -8.68 7.80
CA THR A 170 -0.62 -8.64 6.34
C THR A 170 0.66 -9.21 5.72
N ALA A 171 0.59 -9.77 4.52
CA ALA A 171 1.76 -10.35 3.86
C ALA A 171 2.91 -9.33 3.68
N CYS A 172 2.57 -8.09 3.31
CA CYS A 172 3.56 -7.02 3.17
C CYS A 172 4.19 -6.58 4.49
N GLN A 173 3.45 -6.62 5.61
CA GLN A 173 3.98 -6.38 6.95
C GLN A 173 4.89 -7.52 7.41
N GLN A 174 4.41 -8.77 7.30
CA GLN A 174 5.12 -9.95 7.79
C GLN A 174 6.48 -10.15 7.09
N THR A 175 6.55 -9.88 5.78
CA THR A 175 7.78 -10.10 5.01
C THR A 175 8.80 -8.96 5.14
N CYS A 176 8.40 -7.79 5.66
CA CYS A 176 9.25 -6.60 5.62
C CYS A 176 10.40 -6.76 6.63
N PRO A 177 11.66 -6.87 6.18
CA PRO A 177 12.77 -7.16 7.10
C PRO A 177 13.03 -6.01 8.08
N THR A 178 12.79 -4.78 7.66
CA THR A 178 12.96 -3.57 8.47
C THR A 178 11.73 -3.19 9.28
N LYS A 179 10.63 -3.97 9.18
CA LYS A 179 9.35 -3.72 9.86
C LYS A 179 8.78 -2.30 9.59
N ALA A 180 9.01 -1.78 8.38
CA ALA A 180 8.54 -0.47 7.96
C ALA A 180 7.01 -0.39 7.90
N ILE A 181 6.32 -1.47 7.51
CA ILE A 181 4.86 -1.50 7.40
C ILE A 181 4.28 -2.04 8.72
N SER A 182 3.26 -1.37 9.26
CA SER A 182 2.48 -1.84 10.42
C SER A 182 0.99 -1.80 10.09
N PHE A 183 0.30 -2.92 10.31
CA PHE A 183 -1.16 -3.04 10.17
C PHE A 183 -1.78 -3.38 11.52
N GLY A 184 -3.00 -2.91 11.75
CA GLY A 184 -3.67 -2.95 13.04
C GLY A 184 -4.92 -2.08 13.06
N ASN A 185 -5.69 -2.18 14.14
CA ASN A 185 -6.95 -1.46 14.32
C ASN A 185 -6.70 0.00 14.75
N LEU A 186 -7.11 0.96 13.92
CA LEU A 186 -6.93 2.38 14.21
C LEU A 186 -7.83 2.88 15.36
N MET A 187 -8.92 2.17 15.66
CA MET A 187 -9.85 2.51 16.75
C MET A 187 -9.34 2.07 18.11
N ASP A 188 -8.43 1.09 18.17
CA ASP A 188 -7.74 0.72 19.41
C ASP A 188 -6.53 1.65 19.63
N GLU A 189 -6.64 2.55 20.61
CA GLU A 189 -5.59 3.51 20.98
C GLU A 189 -4.30 2.84 21.44
N ASN A 190 -4.37 1.59 21.92
CA ASN A 190 -3.20 0.84 22.37
C ASN A 190 -2.44 0.15 21.23
N SER A 191 -3.04 0.05 20.03
CA SER A 191 -2.44 -0.61 18.88
C SER A 191 -1.18 0.12 18.39
N GLN A 192 -0.25 -0.65 17.81
CA GLN A 192 0.97 -0.08 17.22
C GLN A 192 0.64 0.93 16.10
N VAL A 193 -0.43 0.71 15.35
CA VAL A 193 -0.86 1.59 14.26
C VAL A 193 -1.43 2.89 14.80
N ALA A 194 -2.32 2.86 15.79
CA ALA A 194 -2.86 4.08 16.39
C ALA A 194 -1.76 4.93 17.02
N LYS A 195 -0.84 4.30 17.76
CA LYS A 195 0.33 5.00 18.33
C LYS A 195 1.21 5.65 17.28
N LYS A 196 1.41 5.04 16.10
CA LYS A 196 2.20 5.64 15.02
C LYS A 196 1.43 6.72 14.26
N ALA A 197 0.15 6.49 13.97
CA ALA A 197 -0.67 7.35 13.10
C ALA A 197 -1.25 8.58 13.83
N LYS A 198 -1.63 8.43 15.10
CA LYS A 198 -2.29 9.47 15.92
C LYS A 198 -1.34 10.11 16.95
N ASN A 199 -0.05 9.78 16.92
CA ASN A 199 0.90 10.49 17.77
C ASN A 199 0.84 11.98 17.43
N ASN A 200 0.68 12.79 18.48
CA ASN A 200 0.48 14.24 18.44
C ASN A 200 1.52 14.89 19.37
N ASP A 201 2.75 14.37 19.36
CA ASP A 201 3.83 14.87 20.18
C ASP A 201 4.42 16.11 19.52
N LYS A 202 3.90 17.27 19.94
CA LYS A 202 4.36 18.58 19.46
C LYS A 202 5.80 18.89 19.88
N ASP A 203 6.28 18.30 20.98
CA ASP A 203 7.61 18.52 21.51
C ASP A 203 8.65 17.63 20.80
N HIS A 204 8.23 16.50 20.24
CA HIS A 204 9.07 15.54 19.52
C HIS A 204 8.62 15.30 18.06
N ARG A 205 8.70 16.36 17.23
CA ARG A 205 8.62 16.34 15.75
C ARG A 205 7.71 15.24 15.17
N ASP A 206 6.43 15.55 14.99
CA ASP A 206 5.53 14.69 14.22
C ASP A 206 6.00 14.49 12.77
N ARG A 207 5.99 13.22 12.32
CA ARG A 207 6.46 12.78 10.99
C ARG A 207 5.34 12.23 10.11
N GLN A 208 4.14 12.13 10.64
CA GLN A 208 2.97 11.54 10.02
C GLN A 208 2.47 12.44 8.90
N TYR A 209 2.12 11.84 7.78
CA TYR A 209 1.39 12.52 6.74
C TYR A 209 0.59 11.54 5.91
N GLU A 210 -0.44 12.08 5.28
CA GLU A 210 -1.25 11.40 4.29
C GLU A 210 -0.79 11.83 2.90
N VAL A 211 -0.67 10.88 1.98
CA VAL A 211 -0.29 11.21 0.60
C VAL A 211 -1.50 11.86 -0.08
N LEU A 212 -1.31 13.03 -0.71
CA LEU A 212 -2.38 13.81 -1.36
C LEU A 212 -3.55 14.18 -0.42
N ALA A 213 -3.23 14.60 0.81
CA ALA A 213 -4.21 15.02 1.81
C ALA A 213 -5.12 16.16 1.30
N GLU A 214 -4.61 17.00 0.40
CA GLU A 214 -5.32 18.15 -0.19
C GLU A 214 -6.57 17.73 -0.98
N LEU A 215 -6.64 16.48 -1.45
CA LEU A 215 -7.79 15.95 -2.17
C LEU A 215 -8.92 15.47 -1.26
N ASN A 216 -8.73 15.50 0.06
CA ASN A 216 -9.70 15.09 1.07
C ASN A 216 -10.30 13.69 0.83
N TYR A 217 -9.46 12.75 0.36
CA TYR A 217 -9.85 11.34 0.24
C TYR A 217 -9.76 10.59 1.57
N GLN A 218 -9.16 11.17 2.60
CA GLN A 218 -9.02 10.59 3.94
C GLN A 218 -8.45 9.15 3.90
N PRO A 219 -7.22 8.96 3.37
CA PRO A 219 -6.57 7.66 3.30
C PRO A 219 -6.38 7.02 4.68
N ALA A 220 -6.66 5.71 4.80
CA ALA A 220 -6.40 4.93 6.02
C ALA A 220 -4.93 4.49 6.19
N VAL A 221 -4.06 4.92 5.27
CA VAL A 221 -2.61 4.70 5.33
C VAL A 221 -1.93 6.01 5.70
N THR A 222 -1.18 5.98 6.79
CA THR A 222 -0.34 7.11 7.23
C THR A 222 1.12 6.78 6.97
N TYR A 223 1.85 7.69 6.34
CA TYR A 223 3.28 7.55 6.10
C TYR A 223 4.05 8.33 7.17
N LEU A 224 5.18 7.78 7.64
CA LEU A 224 6.12 8.52 8.48
C LEU A 224 7.27 9.00 7.59
N LYS A 225 7.52 10.31 7.61
CA LYS A 225 8.60 10.96 6.85
C LYS A 225 9.95 10.35 7.23
N LYS A 226 10.78 10.12 6.21
CA LYS A 226 12.20 9.81 6.37
C LYS A 226 12.91 10.98 7.05
N VAL A 227 13.75 10.71 8.04
CA VAL A 227 14.51 11.73 8.75
C VAL A 227 15.91 11.78 8.16
N ASN A 228 16.19 12.82 7.39
CA ASN A 228 17.52 13.02 6.84
C ASN A 228 18.42 13.61 7.93
N THR A 229 19.49 12.89 8.28
CA THR A 229 20.56 13.37 9.17
C THR A 229 21.71 14.04 8.43
N ARG A 230 21.62 14.19 7.09
CA ARG A 230 22.55 15.04 6.35
C ARG A 230 22.45 16.44 6.93
N VAL A 231 23.50 16.88 7.62
CA VAL A 231 23.68 18.29 7.97
C VAL A 231 23.65 19.00 6.63
N ALA A 232 22.60 19.77 6.36
CA ALA A 232 22.63 20.73 5.26
C ALA A 232 23.90 21.55 5.51
N GLY A 233 24.92 21.33 4.69
CA GLY A 233 26.17 22.07 4.77
C GLY A 233 25.81 23.52 4.51
N GLY A 234 25.54 24.25 5.60
CA GLY A 234 25.29 25.67 5.55
C GLY A 234 26.46 26.28 4.81
N ASP A 235 26.13 27.00 3.75
CA ASP A 235 27.00 27.81 2.92
C ASP A 235 28.01 28.57 3.79
N LYS A 236 29.19 27.96 4.00
CA LYS A 236 30.33 28.54 4.71
C LYS A 236 31.54 28.38 3.81
N GLY A 237 31.52 29.10 2.71
CA GLY A 237 32.64 29.23 1.79
C GLY A 237 32.63 30.59 1.12
N GLY A 238 32.90 31.65 1.90
CA GLY A 238 33.06 33.00 1.36
C GLY A 238 34.08 33.01 0.23
N HIS A 239 33.59 33.23 -0.99
CA HIS A 239 34.43 33.49 -2.14
C HIS A 239 35.06 34.87 -1.94
N LYS A 240 36.26 34.91 -1.34
CA LYS A 240 37.14 36.07 -1.45
C LYS A 240 37.66 36.09 -2.89
N THR A 241 37.04 36.89 -3.73
CA THR A 241 37.63 37.35 -4.99
C THR A 241 38.80 38.27 -4.65
N SER A 242 40.02 37.76 -4.75
CA SER A 242 41.22 38.59 -4.78
C SER A 242 41.34 39.23 -6.16
N HIS A 243 41.21 40.55 -6.23
CA HIS A 243 41.72 41.32 -7.35
C HIS A 243 43.24 41.18 -7.43
N GLY A 244 43.72 40.88 -8.64
CA GLY A 244 45.12 40.89 -9.06
C GLY A 244 45.16 40.82 -10.57
#